data_AF-A0A941HKC1-F1
#
_entry.id   AF-A0A941HKC1-F1
#
_cell.length_a   1.000
_cell.length_b   1.000
_cell.length_c   1.000
_cell.angle_alpha   90.00
_cell.angle_beta   90.00
_cell.angle_gamma   90.00
#
_symmetry.space_group_name_H-M   'P 1'
#
loop_
_entity.id
_entity.type
_entity.pdbx_description
1 polymer ?
#
loop_
_entity_poly.entity_id
_entity_poly.type
_entity_poly.pdbx_seq_one_letter_code
_entity_poly.pdbx_strand_id
1 'polypeptide(L)'
;MLTNTLLVSLLFMVGCAENKSKSKSELSANASENIAYKGTASITQGIAKTIVEDIYSCERGRKTDVGEIVSTDGKKWTVPAVTHYTDDSFPFATDLNNECEGKNYATTEEALSHFDASNTVEIDTDGELYTAYIFADNYFEMYVNGVPVGKDKVPFTQFNSSIVKFKVQKPFTVAMKLVDWEEHLGVGCEANRGKSFHAGDGGMVAVIKNEKNETVAVTDENWKAQTFYTAPITDLACVSEEGAYRYSKNCDTNGGQDGSQFYALHWELPNDWMKAGFDDGNWPKATTFTNKAIGVDNKPAYTNFTDIFDDKGNDAQFIWSTNVVLDNEVLVRYTVK
;
A
#
# COMPACT_ATOMS: atom_id res chain seq x y z
N MET A 1 49.79 -47.40 -60.82
CA MET A 1 51.13 -47.84 -60.33
C MET A 1 51.07 -47.87 -58.83
N LEU A 2 51.36 -49.03 -58.26
CA LEU A 2 51.42 -49.27 -56.82
C LEU A 2 52.59 -48.50 -56.20
N THR A 3 52.39 -47.97 -55.00
CA THR A 3 53.38 -48.11 -53.93
C THR A 3 52.64 -48.22 -52.60
N ASN A 4 52.80 -49.40 -52.00
CA ASN A 4 52.39 -49.79 -50.67
C ASN A 4 53.48 -49.33 -49.67
N THR A 5 53.37 -49.76 -48.42
CA THR A 5 54.30 -49.65 -47.26
C THR A 5 54.24 -48.33 -46.48
N LEU A 6 54.19 -48.31 -45.15
CA LEU A 6 54.43 -49.32 -44.13
C LEU A 6 53.75 -48.87 -42.81
N LEU A 7 53.09 -49.80 -42.14
CA LEU A 7 52.51 -49.64 -40.79
C LEU A 7 53.64 -49.70 -39.76
N VAL A 8 53.75 -48.72 -38.87
CA VAL A 8 54.54 -48.83 -37.63
C VAL A 8 53.63 -48.47 -36.46
N SER A 9 53.23 -49.51 -35.73
CA SER A 9 52.48 -49.42 -34.47
C SER A 9 53.43 -49.08 -33.34
N LEU A 10 53.26 -47.92 -32.71
CA LEU A 10 53.81 -47.63 -31.38
C LEU A 10 52.68 -47.70 -30.35
N LEU A 11 52.69 -48.74 -29.53
CA LEU A 11 51.94 -48.80 -28.27
C LEU A 11 52.63 -47.87 -27.26
N PHE A 12 51.90 -46.89 -26.75
CA PHE A 12 52.16 -46.29 -25.44
C PHE A 12 50.94 -46.54 -24.56
N MET A 13 51.14 -47.31 -23.48
CA MET A 13 50.17 -47.47 -22.41
C MET A 13 50.36 -46.39 -21.35
N VAL A 14 49.24 -46.17 -20.63
CA VAL A 14 49.08 -45.61 -19.28
C VAL A 14 48.68 -44.13 -19.21
N GLY A 15 47.47 -43.92 -18.71
CA GLY A 15 46.99 -42.64 -18.19
C GLY A 15 45.47 -42.51 -18.18
N CYS A 16 44.75 -43.34 -17.41
CA CYS A 16 43.32 -43.18 -17.17
C CYS A 16 43.03 -41.87 -16.42
N ALA A 17 42.21 -41.01 -17.00
CA ALA A 17 41.46 -40.00 -16.25
C ALA A 17 40.04 -39.92 -16.85
N GLU A 18 39.12 -40.66 -16.22
CA GLU A 18 37.68 -40.55 -16.48
C GLU A 18 37.18 -39.20 -15.96
N ASN A 19 36.78 -38.32 -16.87
CA ASN A 19 36.01 -37.11 -16.54
C ASN A 19 34.58 -37.54 -16.21
N LYS A 20 34.30 -37.77 -14.92
CA LYS A 20 32.93 -37.95 -14.42
C LYS A 20 32.15 -36.66 -14.56
N SER A 21 31.02 -36.74 -15.25
CA SER A 21 29.98 -35.72 -15.30
C SER A 21 29.54 -35.33 -13.90
N LYS A 22 29.60 -34.04 -13.55
CA LYS A 22 28.99 -33.53 -12.33
C LYS A 22 27.47 -33.65 -12.46
N SER A 23 26.89 -34.46 -11.58
CA SER A 23 25.45 -34.59 -11.38
C SER A 23 24.84 -33.24 -11.00
N LYS A 24 23.70 -32.91 -11.63
CA LYS A 24 22.72 -31.97 -11.08
C LYS A 24 22.40 -32.39 -9.65
N SER A 25 22.76 -31.57 -8.68
CA SER A 25 22.17 -31.66 -7.34
C SER A 25 20.76 -31.12 -7.43
N GLU A 26 19.78 -32.01 -7.26
CA GLU A 26 18.43 -31.65 -6.89
C GLU A 26 18.49 -30.72 -5.66
N LEU A 27 17.84 -29.56 -5.75
CA LEU A 27 17.60 -28.68 -4.61
C LEU A 27 16.64 -29.41 -3.68
N SER A 28 17.19 -30.14 -2.72
CA SER A 28 16.44 -30.69 -1.59
C SER A 28 15.98 -29.54 -0.69
N ALA A 29 14.67 -29.45 -0.49
CA ALA A 29 14.05 -28.69 0.58
C ALA A 29 14.64 -29.11 1.94
N ASN A 30 15.26 -28.15 2.63
CA ASN A 30 15.32 -27.95 4.09
C ASN A 30 16.58 -27.16 4.45
N ALA A 31 16.42 -25.83 4.49
CA ALA A 31 17.14 -25.03 5.46
C ALA A 31 16.06 -24.23 6.21
N SER A 32 15.59 -24.78 7.34
CA SER A 32 15.02 -23.93 8.38
C SER A 32 16.18 -23.10 8.93
N GLU A 33 16.56 -22.05 8.21
CA GLU A 33 17.28 -20.95 8.83
C GLU A 33 16.45 -20.50 10.02
N ASN A 34 17.11 -20.22 11.12
CA ASN A 34 16.47 -19.83 12.37
C ASN A 34 15.89 -18.42 12.17
N ILE A 35 14.71 -18.33 11.55
CA ILE A 35 14.06 -17.07 11.24
C ILE A 35 13.85 -16.33 12.57
N ALA A 36 14.49 -15.17 12.70
CA ALA A 36 14.53 -14.42 13.96
C ALA A 36 13.15 -13.92 14.41
N TYR A 37 12.24 -13.72 13.46
CA TYR A 37 10.89 -13.25 13.71
C TYR A 37 9.98 -14.36 14.25
N LYS A 38 9.30 -14.05 15.36
CA LYS A 38 8.40 -14.96 16.09
C LYS A 38 6.95 -14.48 16.15
N GLY A 39 6.62 -13.44 15.37
CA GLY A 39 5.26 -12.90 15.31
C GLY A 39 4.34 -13.75 14.44
N THR A 40 3.18 -13.21 14.12
CA THR A 40 2.09 -13.94 13.43
C THR A 40 2.08 -13.78 11.92
N ALA A 41 2.92 -12.90 11.36
CA ALA A 41 2.95 -12.65 9.92
C ALA A 41 3.45 -13.84 9.11
N SER A 42 2.93 -13.95 7.89
CA SER A 42 3.57 -14.70 6.81
C SER A 42 4.75 -13.90 6.26
N ILE A 43 5.89 -14.55 6.03
CA ILE A 43 7.13 -13.88 5.63
C ILE A 43 7.38 -14.13 4.15
N THR A 44 7.62 -13.08 3.38
CA THR A 44 8.12 -13.16 2.00
C THR A 44 9.53 -12.58 1.93
N GLN A 45 10.31 -12.99 0.93
CA GLN A 45 11.64 -12.42 0.68
C GLN A 45 11.87 -12.24 -0.82
N GLY A 46 12.43 -11.09 -1.19
CA GLY A 46 12.77 -10.73 -2.56
C GLY A 46 11.60 -10.21 -3.38
N ILE A 47 11.86 -10.02 -4.67
CA ILE A 47 10.95 -9.33 -5.59
C ILE A 47 9.81 -10.26 -6.02
N ALA A 48 8.58 -9.77 -5.91
CA ALA A 48 7.39 -10.46 -6.35
C ALA A 48 7.34 -10.57 -7.89
N LYS A 49 6.58 -11.55 -8.38
CA LYS A 49 6.31 -11.70 -9.80
C LYS A 49 5.19 -10.75 -10.20
N THR A 50 5.41 -9.86 -11.16
CA THR A 50 4.35 -9.05 -11.77
C THR A 50 3.28 -9.95 -12.43
N ILE A 51 2.02 -9.71 -12.11
CA ILE A 51 0.87 -10.41 -12.69
C ILE A 51 -0.03 -9.47 -13.51
N VAL A 52 -0.03 -8.18 -13.19
CA VAL A 52 -0.67 -7.13 -13.97
C VAL A 52 0.29 -5.93 -14.00
N GLU A 53 0.52 -5.38 -15.19
CA GLU A 53 1.33 -4.18 -15.37
C GLU A 53 0.42 -2.95 -15.48
N ASP A 54 0.84 -1.84 -14.88
CA ASP A 54 0.25 -0.50 -15.03
C ASP A 54 -1.29 -0.52 -15.03
N ILE A 55 -1.90 -0.91 -13.90
CA ILE A 55 -3.38 -0.91 -13.77
C ILE A 55 -3.99 0.47 -14.00
N TYR A 56 -3.16 1.51 -13.87
CA TYR A 56 -3.44 2.90 -14.16
C TYR A 56 -2.24 3.57 -14.84
N SER A 57 -2.50 4.42 -15.83
CA SER A 57 -1.48 5.18 -16.55
C SER A 57 -1.73 6.67 -16.42
N CYS A 58 -0.68 7.40 -16.03
CA CYS A 58 -0.71 8.85 -15.85
C CYS A 58 0.56 9.49 -16.38
N GLU A 59 0.46 10.65 -17.03
CA GLU A 59 1.64 11.40 -17.46
C GLU A 59 2.46 11.85 -16.25
N ARG A 60 3.75 11.53 -16.22
CA ARG A 60 4.66 11.71 -15.07
C ARG A 60 4.27 10.92 -13.82
N GLY A 61 3.31 10.01 -13.92
CA GLY A 61 3.00 9.05 -12.87
C GLY A 61 4.02 7.91 -12.82
N ARG A 62 4.17 7.32 -11.64
CA ARG A 62 4.89 6.07 -11.43
C ARG A 62 4.02 4.88 -11.86
N LYS A 63 4.69 3.76 -12.11
CA LYS A 63 4.05 2.50 -12.49
C LYS A 63 3.15 1.97 -11.38
N THR A 64 2.05 1.37 -11.78
CA THR A 64 1.03 0.83 -10.84
C THR A 64 0.86 -0.67 -11.05
N ASP A 65 1.99 -1.37 -11.11
CA ASP A 65 2.01 -2.82 -11.27
C ASP A 65 1.38 -3.52 -10.05
N VAL A 66 0.89 -4.74 -10.26
CA VAL A 66 0.40 -5.65 -9.22
C VAL A 66 1.12 -6.98 -9.36
N GLY A 67 1.59 -7.50 -8.22
CA GLY A 67 2.41 -8.71 -8.15
C GLY A 67 1.79 -9.84 -7.34
N GLU A 68 2.39 -11.02 -7.47
CA GLU A 68 2.16 -12.17 -6.60
C GLU A 68 3.50 -12.69 -6.04
N ILE A 69 3.53 -13.00 -4.75
CA ILE A 69 4.66 -13.67 -4.09
C ILE A 69 4.16 -14.77 -3.14
N VAL A 70 4.96 -15.82 -2.97
CA VAL A 70 4.65 -16.94 -2.06
C VAL A 70 5.49 -16.78 -0.79
N SER A 71 4.83 -16.80 0.37
CA SER A 71 5.48 -16.72 1.66
C SER A 71 6.08 -18.06 2.10
N THR A 72 6.95 -18.02 3.12
CA THR A 72 7.66 -19.19 3.68
C THR A 72 6.72 -20.26 4.25
N ASP A 73 5.49 -19.88 4.63
CA ASP A 73 4.42 -20.79 5.06
C ASP A 73 3.53 -21.30 3.89
N GLY A 74 3.88 -20.96 2.65
CA GLY A 74 3.22 -21.45 1.43
C GLY A 74 1.98 -20.68 1.00
N LYS A 75 1.61 -19.58 1.67
CA LYS A 75 0.51 -18.71 1.25
C LYS A 75 0.91 -17.83 0.06
N LYS A 76 -0.06 -17.44 -0.75
CA LYS A 76 0.10 -16.50 -1.86
C LYS A 76 -0.38 -15.13 -1.44
N TRP A 77 0.40 -14.10 -1.74
CA TRP A 77 0.11 -12.71 -1.43
C TRP A 77 0.10 -11.88 -2.70
N THR A 78 -0.94 -11.05 -2.84
CA THR A 78 -0.99 -10.00 -3.88
C THR A 78 -0.37 -8.74 -3.31
N VAL A 79 0.51 -8.10 -4.07
CA VAL A 79 1.26 -6.92 -3.62
C VAL A 79 1.10 -5.77 -4.64
N PRO A 80 0.99 -4.50 -4.22
CA PRO A 80 1.09 -4.03 -2.83
C PRO A 80 -0.11 -4.44 -1.96
N ALA A 81 -1.30 -4.64 -2.54
CA ALA A 81 -2.47 -5.15 -1.83
C ALA A 81 -3.50 -5.75 -2.79
N VAL A 82 -4.44 -6.55 -2.27
CA VAL A 82 -5.69 -6.87 -2.98
C VAL A 82 -6.60 -5.64 -2.91
N THR A 83 -6.87 -4.99 -4.04
CA THR A 83 -7.73 -3.79 -4.12
C THR A 83 -8.95 -4.04 -4.98
N HIS A 84 -9.96 -3.17 -4.81
CA HIS A 84 -11.14 -3.04 -5.65
C HIS A 84 -10.93 -2.06 -6.80
N TYR A 85 -9.68 -1.72 -7.17
CA TYR A 85 -9.40 -0.70 -8.18
C TYR A 85 -10.14 -0.97 -9.50
N THR A 86 -10.12 -2.21 -9.98
CA THR A 86 -10.78 -2.66 -11.23
C THR A 86 -12.22 -3.16 -11.02
N ASP A 87 -12.77 -3.04 -9.81
CA ASP A 87 -14.13 -3.44 -9.49
C ASP A 87 -15.11 -2.27 -9.76
N ASP A 88 -15.84 -2.36 -10.88
CA ASP A 88 -16.81 -1.33 -11.29
C ASP A 88 -17.98 -1.16 -10.30
N SER A 89 -18.21 -2.12 -9.38
CA SER A 89 -19.23 -1.98 -8.33
C SER A 89 -18.78 -1.08 -7.18
N PHE A 90 -17.49 -0.81 -7.07
CA PHE A 90 -16.93 0.15 -6.12
C PHE A 90 -16.70 1.48 -6.83
N PRO A 91 -17.45 2.55 -6.50
CA PRO A 91 -17.35 3.82 -7.19
C PRO A 91 -16.00 4.50 -6.98
N PHE A 92 -15.46 5.10 -8.04
CA PHE A 92 -14.36 6.05 -7.91
C PHE A 92 -14.85 7.34 -7.25
N ALA A 93 -14.01 7.93 -6.40
CA ALA A 93 -14.28 9.24 -5.82
C ALA A 93 -14.22 10.34 -6.88
N THR A 94 -14.91 11.46 -6.63
CA THR A 94 -14.82 12.65 -7.49
C THR A 94 -13.53 13.41 -7.17
N ASP A 95 -12.90 14.02 -8.17
CA ASP A 95 -11.63 14.72 -7.96
C ASP A 95 -11.84 16.04 -7.20
N LEU A 96 -11.13 16.19 -6.08
CA LEU A 96 -10.79 17.50 -5.51
C LEU A 96 -9.58 18.08 -6.25
N ASN A 97 -8.59 17.23 -6.58
CA ASN A 97 -7.52 17.55 -7.51
C ASN A 97 -6.93 16.28 -8.13
N ASN A 98 -6.87 16.20 -9.47
CA ASN A 98 -6.27 15.07 -10.18
C ASN A 98 -5.48 15.55 -11.41
N GLU A 99 -4.15 15.61 -11.29
CA GLU A 99 -3.26 16.02 -12.39
C GLU A 99 -3.33 15.11 -13.60
N CYS A 100 -3.57 13.81 -13.38
CA CYS A 100 -3.61 12.81 -14.44
C CYS A 100 -4.80 12.99 -15.39
N GLU A 101 -5.92 13.54 -14.88
CA GLU A 101 -7.12 13.84 -15.65
C GLU A 101 -7.28 15.34 -15.96
N GLY A 102 -6.28 16.16 -15.64
CA GLY A 102 -6.30 17.61 -15.83
C GLY A 102 -7.28 18.35 -14.91
N LYS A 103 -7.68 17.74 -13.79
CA LYS A 103 -8.59 18.32 -12.78
C LYS A 103 -7.79 19.07 -11.72
N ASN A 104 -7.09 20.12 -12.13
CA ASN A 104 -6.19 20.90 -11.27
C ASN A 104 -6.89 22.11 -10.66
N TYR A 105 -7.96 21.87 -9.91
CA TYR A 105 -8.76 22.94 -9.34
C TYR A 105 -7.93 23.75 -8.32
N ALA A 106 -8.14 25.06 -8.31
CA ALA A 106 -7.39 25.97 -7.44
C ALA A 106 -8.01 26.10 -6.04
N THR A 107 -9.31 25.81 -5.91
CA THR A 107 -10.05 25.94 -4.65
C THR A 107 -11.07 24.82 -4.48
N THR A 108 -11.46 24.56 -3.23
CA THR A 108 -12.53 23.62 -2.89
C THR A 108 -13.86 23.98 -3.56
N GLU A 109 -14.20 25.28 -3.63
CA GLU A 109 -15.43 25.77 -4.26
C GLU A 109 -15.48 25.44 -5.76
N GLU A 110 -14.36 25.65 -6.46
CA GLU A 110 -14.24 25.31 -7.88
C GLU A 110 -14.46 23.80 -8.10
N ALA A 111 -13.76 22.96 -7.34
CA ALA A 111 -13.89 21.50 -7.44
C ALA A 111 -15.33 21.04 -7.18
N LEU A 112 -15.98 21.57 -6.14
CA LEU A 112 -17.37 21.25 -5.79
C LEU A 112 -18.36 21.68 -6.88
N SER A 113 -18.08 22.76 -7.61
CA SER A 113 -18.95 23.20 -8.72
C SER A 113 -18.99 22.21 -9.89
N HIS A 114 -17.99 21.32 -9.96
CA HIS A 114 -17.89 20.24 -10.94
C HIS A 114 -18.36 18.87 -10.41
N PHE A 115 -18.84 18.80 -9.17
CA PHE A 115 -19.34 17.55 -8.60
C PHE A 115 -20.63 17.10 -9.28
N ASP A 116 -20.64 15.88 -9.82
CA ASP A 116 -21.85 15.25 -10.34
C ASP A 116 -22.67 14.65 -9.20
N ALA A 117 -23.90 15.16 -9.00
CA ALA A 117 -24.79 14.69 -7.95
C ALA A 117 -25.08 13.18 -8.00
N SER A 118 -25.00 12.56 -9.18
CA SER A 118 -25.18 11.11 -9.35
C SER A 118 -24.07 10.26 -8.71
N ASN A 119 -22.91 10.87 -8.37
CA ASN A 119 -21.84 10.23 -7.61
C ASN A 119 -22.12 10.18 -6.10
N THR A 120 -23.27 10.70 -5.63
CA THR A 120 -23.65 10.62 -4.22
C THR A 120 -24.16 9.22 -3.89
N VAL A 121 -23.54 8.54 -2.93
CA VAL A 121 -23.97 7.21 -2.49
C VAL A 121 -25.03 7.32 -1.40
N GLU A 122 -26.25 6.83 -1.66
CA GLU A 122 -27.32 6.76 -0.65
C GLU A 122 -27.24 5.43 0.11
N ILE A 123 -26.92 5.50 1.41
CA ILE A 123 -26.87 4.34 2.32
C ILE A 123 -28.18 4.22 3.10
N ASP A 124 -28.62 5.35 3.67
CA ASP A 124 -29.91 5.46 4.36
C ASP A 124 -30.74 6.57 3.68
N THR A 125 -31.96 6.26 3.25
CA THR A 125 -32.83 7.20 2.51
C THR A 125 -33.17 8.45 3.31
N ASP A 126 -33.34 8.30 4.63
CA ASP A 126 -33.57 9.33 5.65
C ASP A 126 -32.28 9.81 6.35
N GLY A 127 -31.11 9.40 5.84
CA GLY A 127 -29.81 9.87 6.30
C GLY A 127 -29.51 11.33 5.90
N GLU A 128 -28.65 11.97 6.68
CA GLU A 128 -28.11 13.30 6.37
C GLU A 128 -27.02 13.18 5.29
N LEU A 129 -26.85 14.24 4.49
CA LEU A 129 -25.78 14.33 3.51
C LEU A 129 -24.46 14.72 4.18
N TYR A 130 -23.43 13.94 3.93
CA TYR A 130 -22.05 14.22 4.32
C TYR A 130 -21.14 14.32 3.09
N THR A 131 -20.12 15.15 3.19
CA THR A 131 -19.02 15.26 2.23
C THR A 131 -17.71 14.95 2.95
N ALA A 132 -17.02 13.91 2.51
CA ALA A 132 -15.65 13.61 2.92
C ALA A 132 -14.67 14.15 1.88
N TYR A 133 -13.67 14.90 2.34
CA TYR A 133 -12.51 15.31 1.58
C TYR A 133 -11.34 14.48 2.05
N ILE A 134 -10.59 13.90 1.12
CA ILE A 134 -9.53 12.91 1.42
C ILE A 134 -8.31 13.23 0.58
N PHE A 135 -7.15 13.23 1.22
CA PHE A 135 -5.86 13.16 0.54
C PHE A 135 -5.14 11.91 1.05
N ALA A 136 -4.63 11.09 0.13
CA ALA A 136 -3.88 9.88 0.44
C ALA A 136 -2.51 9.91 -0.24
N ASP A 137 -1.51 9.46 0.52
CA ASP A 137 -0.18 9.08 0.08
C ASP A 137 -0.12 7.55 0.25
N ASN A 138 -0.51 6.73 -0.74
CA ASN A 138 -0.99 7.09 -2.08
C ASN A 138 -2.47 6.77 -2.34
N TYR A 139 -2.96 5.62 -1.88
CA TYR A 139 -4.25 5.09 -2.32
C TYR A 139 -5.21 4.86 -1.15
N PHE A 140 -6.51 5.04 -1.40
CA PHE A 140 -7.56 4.68 -0.45
C PHE A 140 -8.77 3.98 -1.09
N GLU A 141 -9.45 3.17 -0.29
CA GLU A 141 -10.83 2.71 -0.50
C GLU A 141 -11.65 3.02 0.73
N MET A 142 -12.73 3.78 0.59
CA MET A 142 -13.58 4.21 1.70
C MET A 142 -14.91 3.46 1.70
N TYR A 143 -15.27 2.99 2.89
CA TYR A 143 -16.55 2.37 3.21
C TYR A 143 -17.25 3.18 4.31
N VAL A 144 -18.58 3.19 4.27
CA VAL A 144 -19.43 3.70 5.35
C VAL A 144 -20.42 2.60 5.73
N ASN A 145 -20.37 2.15 6.98
CA ASN A 145 -21.14 1.00 7.49
C ASN A 145 -20.98 -0.28 6.64
N GLY A 146 -19.85 -0.43 5.95
CA GLY A 146 -19.55 -1.54 5.04
C GLY A 146 -20.02 -1.34 3.60
N VAL A 147 -20.69 -0.23 3.28
CA VAL A 147 -21.04 0.13 1.89
C VAL A 147 -19.86 0.85 1.25
N PRO A 148 -19.38 0.43 0.06
CA PRO A 148 -18.33 1.15 -0.67
C PRO A 148 -18.85 2.52 -1.13
N VAL A 149 -18.18 3.60 -0.74
CA VAL A 149 -18.62 4.97 -1.06
C VAL A 149 -17.68 5.74 -1.99
N GLY A 150 -16.41 5.36 -2.04
CA GLY A 150 -15.44 5.98 -2.94
C GLY A 150 -14.06 5.36 -2.82
N LYS A 151 -13.37 5.14 -3.94
CA LYS A 151 -11.97 4.75 -3.99
C LYS A 151 -11.17 5.77 -4.78
N ASP A 152 -9.88 5.88 -4.48
CA ASP A 152 -8.99 6.80 -5.19
C ASP A 152 -8.90 6.43 -6.68
N LYS A 153 -8.77 7.43 -7.55
CA LYS A 153 -8.55 7.23 -8.98
C LYS A 153 -7.09 6.99 -9.32
N VAL A 154 -6.16 7.49 -8.51
CA VAL A 154 -4.72 7.41 -8.77
C VAL A 154 -4.07 6.51 -7.73
N PRO A 155 -3.62 5.29 -8.09
CA PRO A 155 -3.03 4.36 -7.13
C PRO A 155 -1.70 4.83 -6.52
N PHE A 156 -0.86 5.50 -7.30
CA PHE A 156 0.49 5.85 -6.86
C PHE A 156 0.79 7.35 -7.03
N THR A 157 1.12 7.77 -8.26
CA THR A 157 1.36 9.18 -8.56
C THR A 157 0.80 9.49 -9.96
N GLN A 158 0.43 10.73 -10.24
CA GLN A 158 0.53 11.94 -9.40
C GLN A 158 -0.38 11.94 -8.16
N PHE A 159 -0.03 12.73 -7.15
CA PHE A 159 -0.86 12.83 -5.95
C PHE A 159 -2.25 13.36 -6.27
N ASN A 160 -3.26 12.73 -5.68
CA ASN A 160 -4.67 13.05 -5.85
C ASN A 160 -5.28 13.52 -4.52
N SER A 161 -6.36 14.30 -4.62
CA SER A 161 -7.28 14.47 -3.50
C SER A 161 -8.71 14.33 -4.01
N SER A 162 -9.59 13.88 -3.12
CA SER A 162 -10.88 13.30 -3.48
C SER A 162 -12.03 13.88 -2.68
N ILE A 163 -13.21 13.90 -3.31
CA ILE A 163 -14.51 14.25 -2.74
C ILE A 163 -15.40 13.01 -2.80
N VAL A 164 -15.90 12.60 -1.65
CA VAL A 164 -16.89 11.51 -1.51
C VAL A 164 -18.14 12.07 -0.83
N LYS A 165 -19.31 11.96 -1.47
CA LYS A 165 -20.59 12.34 -0.87
C LYS A 165 -21.45 11.12 -0.61
N PHE A 166 -22.03 11.05 0.58
CA PHE A 166 -22.90 9.95 0.97
C PHE A 166 -24.01 10.41 1.90
N LYS A 167 -25.14 9.68 1.89
CA LYS A 167 -26.25 9.88 2.83
C LYS A 167 -26.34 8.72 3.81
N VAL A 168 -26.28 9.00 5.11
CA VAL A 168 -26.29 7.98 6.17
C VAL A 168 -26.87 8.55 7.46
N GLN A 169 -27.44 7.71 8.31
CA GLN A 169 -27.83 8.07 9.68
C GLN A 169 -26.65 7.96 10.65
N LYS A 170 -26.67 8.80 11.69
CA LYS A 170 -25.75 8.66 12.82
C LYS A 170 -26.27 7.63 13.84
N PRO A 171 -25.38 6.91 14.55
CA PRO A 171 -23.93 6.87 14.31
C PRO A 171 -23.60 6.05 13.06
N PHE A 172 -22.50 6.39 12.39
CA PHE A 172 -21.96 5.61 11.28
C PHE A 172 -20.46 5.40 11.43
N THR A 173 -19.98 4.26 10.93
CA THR A 173 -18.56 3.93 10.91
C THR A 173 -17.98 4.20 9.53
N VAL A 174 -16.93 4.99 9.49
CA VAL A 174 -16.03 5.11 8.34
C VAL A 174 -14.92 4.08 8.51
N ALA A 175 -14.69 3.29 7.47
CA ALA A 175 -13.59 2.34 7.40
C ALA A 175 -12.85 2.56 6.09
N MET A 176 -11.52 2.62 6.11
CA MET A 176 -10.72 2.80 4.91
C MET A 176 -9.60 1.77 4.83
N LYS A 177 -9.38 1.24 3.62
CA LYS A 177 -8.14 0.55 3.26
C LYS A 177 -7.23 1.59 2.65
N LEU A 178 -5.99 1.62 3.11
CA LEU A 178 -4.96 2.54 2.66
C LEU A 178 -3.78 1.73 2.16
N VAL A 179 -3.21 2.15 1.03
CA VAL A 179 -2.07 1.48 0.41
C VAL A 179 -1.01 2.54 0.07
N ASP A 180 0.19 2.35 0.63
CA ASP A 180 1.42 2.97 0.12
C ASP A 180 1.86 2.11 -1.07
N TRP A 181 1.81 2.68 -2.27
CA TRP A 181 1.98 1.91 -3.49
C TRP A 181 3.46 1.70 -3.77
N GLU A 182 3.82 0.53 -4.30
CA GLU A 182 5.22 0.17 -4.53
C GLU A 182 5.51 0.02 -6.03
N GLU A 183 6.69 0.50 -6.47
CA GLU A 183 7.20 0.25 -7.83
C GLU A 183 7.95 -1.09 -7.89
N HIS A 184 8.60 -1.45 -6.78
CA HIS A 184 9.32 -2.69 -6.61
C HIS A 184 8.50 -3.66 -5.77
N LEU A 185 7.75 -4.50 -6.48
CA LEU A 185 6.75 -5.39 -5.92
C LEU A 185 7.32 -6.37 -4.88
N GLY A 186 6.63 -6.50 -3.75
CA GLY A 186 6.93 -7.43 -2.66
C GLY A 186 7.94 -6.91 -1.64
N VAL A 187 8.46 -5.69 -1.81
CA VAL A 187 9.48 -5.10 -0.94
C VAL A 187 9.21 -3.63 -0.54
N GLY A 188 8.05 -3.06 -0.83
CA GLY A 188 7.63 -1.74 -0.36
C GLY A 188 8.55 -0.61 -0.81
N CYS A 189 9.11 -0.72 -2.01
CA CYS A 189 10.17 0.18 -2.47
C CYS A 189 9.84 0.89 -3.77
N GLU A 190 10.46 2.05 -3.94
CA GLU A 190 10.43 2.87 -5.13
C GLU A 190 11.83 3.41 -5.49
N ALA A 191 12.04 3.77 -6.76
CA ALA A 191 13.25 4.48 -7.14
C ALA A 191 13.17 5.93 -6.67
N ASN A 192 14.03 6.35 -5.73
CA ASN A 192 14.03 7.72 -5.21
C ASN A 192 15.35 8.07 -4.49
N ARG A 193 15.67 9.36 -4.37
CA ARG A 193 16.83 9.89 -3.61
C ARG A 193 18.17 9.19 -3.92
N GLY A 194 18.37 8.79 -5.18
CA GLY A 194 19.59 8.10 -5.65
C GLY A 194 19.67 6.62 -5.27
N LYS A 195 18.58 6.04 -4.78
CA LYS A 195 18.44 4.61 -4.48
C LYS A 195 17.44 3.97 -5.42
N SER A 196 17.80 2.79 -5.90
CA SER A 196 16.87 1.97 -6.69
C SER A 196 15.74 1.43 -5.80
N PHE A 197 16.05 1.08 -4.55
CA PHE A 197 15.07 0.59 -3.57
C PHE A 197 15.01 1.51 -2.37
N HIS A 198 14.25 2.60 -2.46
CA HIS A 198 13.93 3.49 -1.36
C HIS A 198 12.60 3.08 -0.73
N ALA A 199 12.51 3.03 0.60
CA ALA A 199 11.21 2.91 1.26
C ALA A 199 10.40 4.20 1.01
N GLY A 200 9.20 4.06 0.47
CA GLY A 200 8.24 5.15 0.36
C GLY A 200 7.71 5.58 1.72
N ASP A 201 6.91 6.63 1.76
CA ASP A 201 6.11 6.95 2.92
C ASP A 201 4.65 7.05 2.53
N GLY A 202 3.79 6.47 3.37
CA GLY A 202 2.36 6.56 3.22
C GLY A 202 1.77 7.77 3.96
N GLY A 203 0.47 7.71 4.24
CA GLY A 203 -0.23 8.68 5.07
C GLY A 203 -1.57 9.08 4.48
N MET A 204 -2.54 9.37 5.34
CA MET A 204 -3.86 9.83 4.89
C MET A 204 -4.40 10.91 5.82
N VAL A 205 -5.02 11.93 5.24
CA VAL A 205 -5.74 12.97 5.96
C VAL A 205 -7.15 13.10 5.38
N ALA A 206 -8.15 13.22 6.26
CA ALA A 206 -9.53 13.38 5.83
C ALA A 206 -10.34 14.30 6.74
N VAL A 207 -11.29 15.01 6.13
CA VAL A 207 -12.25 15.88 6.79
C VAL A 207 -13.65 15.54 6.31
N ILE A 208 -14.57 15.34 7.24
CA ILE A 208 -15.98 15.06 6.95
C ILE A 208 -16.81 16.25 7.40
N LYS A 209 -17.58 16.81 6.48
CA LYS A 209 -18.50 17.93 6.74
C LYS A 209 -19.95 17.52 6.46
N ASN A 210 -20.89 18.10 7.21
CA ASN A 210 -22.32 17.94 6.93
C ASN A 210 -22.79 18.93 5.84
N GLU A 211 -24.06 18.88 5.46
CA GLU A 211 -24.66 19.77 4.46
C GLU A 211 -24.57 21.27 4.83
N LYS A 212 -24.45 21.60 6.13
CA LYS A 212 -24.26 22.98 6.63
C LYS A 212 -22.80 23.43 6.59
N ASN A 213 -21.91 22.62 6.03
CA ASN A 213 -20.46 22.83 5.99
C ASN A 213 -19.80 22.83 7.38
N GLU A 214 -20.44 22.23 8.39
CA GLU A 214 -19.87 22.03 9.71
C GLU A 214 -19.03 20.76 9.72
N THR A 215 -17.80 20.83 10.23
CA THR A 215 -16.93 19.65 10.38
C THR A 215 -17.48 18.72 11.46
N VAL A 216 -17.76 17.46 11.08
CA VAL A 216 -18.29 16.43 11.98
C VAL A 216 -17.25 15.38 12.39
N ALA A 217 -16.18 15.25 11.61
CA ALA A 217 -15.03 14.42 11.93
C ALA A 217 -13.80 14.90 11.17
N VAL A 218 -12.63 14.72 11.78
CA VAL A 218 -11.31 14.88 11.15
C VAL A 218 -10.47 13.64 11.47
N THR A 219 -9.43 13.39 10.70
CA THR A 219 -8.41 12.40 11.05
C THR A 219 -7.55 12.91 12.20
N ASP A 220 -7.40 12.09 13.23
CA ASP A 220 -6.65 12.36 14.46
C ASP A 220 -6.30 11.03 15.17
N GLU A 221 -5.69 11.08 16.36
CA GLU A 221 -5.32 9.90 17.14
C GLU A 221 -6.51 9.10 17.71
N ASN A 222 -7.75 9.55 17.51
CA ASN A 222 -8.96 8.84 17.94
C ASN A 222 -9.43 7.80 16.91
N TRP A 223 -8.86 7.80 15.71
CA TRP A 223 -9.02 6.73 14.74
C TRP A 223 -8.30 5.46 15.20
N LYS A 224 -8.78 4.31 14.75
CA LYS A 224 -8.05 3.03 14.81
C LYS A 224 -7.21 2.87 13.56
N ALA A 225 -6.03 2.27 13.68
CA ALA A 225 -5.16 1.95 12.55
C ALA A 225 -4.40 0.63 12.78
N GLN A 226 -4.46 -0.28 11.80
CA GLN A 226 -3.79 -1.58 11.85
C GLN A 226 -3.08 -1.86 10.52
N THR A 227 -1.77 -2.09 10.57
CA THR A 227 -0.96 -2.49 9.40
C THR A 227 -1.16 -3.97 9.07
N PHE A 228 -1.20 -4.33 7.78
CA PHE A 228 -1.36 -5.69 7.23
C PHE A 228 -0.27 -6.08 6.22
N TYR A 229 0.59 -5.14 5.85
CA TYR A 229 1.76 -5.39 5.02
C TYR A 229 2.88 -4.45 5.49
N THR A 230 4.03 -4.99 5.89
CA THR A 230 5.20 -4.19 6.30
C THR A 230 6.43 -4.57 5.47
N ALA A 231 7.02 -3.59 4.79
CA ALA A 231 8.19 -3.71 3.92
C ALA A 231 8.83 -2.32 3.64
N PRO A 232 10.10 -2.23 3.18
CA PRO A 232 11.13 -3.28 3.19
C PRO A 232 11.62 -3.59 4.60
N ILE A 233 12.02 -4.83 4.86
CA ILE A 233 12.72 -5.23 6.08
C ILE A 233 14.06 -5.86 5.72
N THR A 234 15.17 -5.28 6.19
CA THR A 234 16.52 -5.79 5.93
C THR A 234 16.99 -6.82 6.96
N ASP A 235 16.49 -6.73 8.20
CA ASP A 235 16.78 -7.64 9.30
C ASP A 235 15.50 -7.94 10.10
N LEU A 236 15.04 -9.18 10.06
CA LEU A 236 13.84 -9.63 10.78
C LEU A 236 13.95 -9.50 12.31
N ALA A 237 15.14 -9.23 12.88
CA ALA A 237 15.28 -8.94 14.31
C ALA A 237 14.80 -7.53 14.70
N CYS A 238 14.59 -6.62 13.73
CA CYS A 238 14.13 -5.25 14.00
C CYS A 238 12.62 -5.12 14.27
N VAL A 239 11.86 -6.15 13.89
CA VAL A 239 10.40 -6.22 14.01
C VAL A 239 9.96 -7.01 15.24
N SER A 240 8.82 -6.64 15.79
CA SER A 240 8.19 -7.37 16.89
C SER A 240 6.67 -7.21 16.92
N GLU A 241 5.98 -8.10 17.62
CA GLU A 241 4.55 -7.96 17.91
C GLU A 241 4.32 -7.92 19.42
N GLU A 242 3.40 -7.06 19.87
CA GLU A 242 2.94 -6.99 21.26
C GLU A 242 1.41 -6.78 21.28
N GLY A 243 0.66 -7.82 21.62
CA GLY A 243 -0.79 -7.79 21.46
C GLY A 243 -1.17 -7.59 19.99
N ALA A 244 -1.93 -6.53 19.70
CA ALA A 244 -2.30 -6.16 18.32
C ALA A 244 -1.27 -5.24 17.62
N TYR A 245 -0.27 -4.74 18.35
CA TYR A 245 0.75 -3.87 17.79
C TYR A 245 1.75 -4.68 16.97
N ARG A 246 2.03 -4.21 15.74
CA ARG A 246 3.01 -4.77 14.80
C ARG A 246 4.09 -3.70 14.60
N TYR A 247 5.22 -3.86 15.27
CA TYR A 247 6.25 -2.82 15.35
C TYR A 247 7.37 -3.04 14.35
N SER A 248 7.76 -1.94 13.70
CA SER A 248 8.94 -1.84 12.82
C SER A 248 9.80 -0.61 13.12
N LYS A 249 9.60 0.04 14.27
CA LYS A 249 10.28 1.31 14.64
C LYS A 249 11.81 1.23 14.72
N ASN A 250 12.36 0.04 14.91
CA ASN A 250 13.81 -0.19 15.01
C ASN A 250 14.42 -0.61 13.66
N CYS A 251 13.61 -0.72 12.62
CA CYS A 251 14.03 -1.15 11.30
C CYS A 251 14.72 -0.02 10.54
N ASP A 252 15.64 -0.39 9.67
CA ASP A 252 16.25 0.55 8.74
C ASP A 252 15.24 0.96 7.66
N THR A 253 15.05 2.27 7.50
CA THR A 253 14.17 2.86 6.48
C THR A 253 14.94 3.44 5.30
N ASN A 254 16.27 3.31 5.29
CA ASN A 254 17.07 3.94 4.26
C ASN A 254 16.91 3.25 2.89
N GLY A 255 16.61 1.95 2.87
CA GLY A 255 16.61 1.15 1.64
C GLY A 255 18.01 0.96 1.03
N GLY A 256 18.10 0.48 -0.22
CA GLY A 256 19.35 0.06 -0.85
C GLY A 256 19.36 0.15 -2.37
N GLN A 257 20.33 -0.55 -2.98
CA GLN A 257 20.47 -0.65 -4.44
C GLN A 257 19.96 -1.99 -5.00
N ASP A 258 19.69 -2.95 -4.12
CA ASP A 258 19.18 -4.27 -4.47
C ASP A 258 18.22 -4.73 -3.36
N GLY A 259 16.95 -4.95 -3.72
CA GLY A 259 15.91 -5.43 -2.82
C GLY A 259 15.75 -6.95 -2.81
N SER A 260 16.59 -7.71 -3.53
CA SER A 260 16.44 -9.17 -3.68
C SER A 260 16.51 -9.95 -2.36
N GLN A 261 17.09 -9.35 -1.31
CA GLN A 261 17.20 -9.95 0.02
C GLN A 261 16.28 -9.30 1.06
N PHE A 262 15.50 -8.28 0.67
CA PHE A 262 14.56 -7.63 1.58
C PHE A 262 13.41 -8.57 1.90
N TYR A 263 12.97 -8.52 3.14
CA TYR A 263 11.82 -9.24 3.65
C TYR A 263 10.59 -8.35 3.68
N ALA A 264 9.45 -9.01 3.74
CA ALA A 264 8.16 -8.41 3.97
C ALA A 264 7.35 -9.28 4.94
N LEU A 265 6.52 -8.64 5.75
CA LEU A 265 5.58 -9.28 6.66
C LEU A 265 4.15 -9.02 6.19
N HIS A 266 3.34 -10.08 6.11
CA HIS A 266 1.97 -10.02 5.65
C HIS A 266 1.01 -10.63 6.67
N TRP A 267 -0.15 -10.01 6.84
CA TRP A 267 -1.22 -10.51 7.69
C TRP A 267 -2.54 -10.54 6.93
N GLU A 268 -3.37 -11.55 7.19
CA GLU A 268 -4.68 -11.65 6.56
C GLU A 268 -5.60 -10.54 7.07
N LEU A 269 -6.35 -9.91 6.17
CA LEU A 269 -7.37 -8.95 6.54
C LEU A 269 -8.51 -9.67 7.26
N PRO A 270 -9.04 -9.13 8.38
CA PRO A 270 -10.19 -9.71 9.05
C PRO A 270 -11.42 -9.63 8.14
N ASN A 271 -12.24 -10.67 8.12
CA ASN A 271 -13.53 -10.58 7.41
C ASN A 271 -14.39 -9.48 8.02
N ASP A 272 -15.22 -8.85 7.19
CA ASP A 272 -16.19 -7.83 7.61
C ASP A 272 -15.61 -6.61 8.34
N TRP A 273 -14.28 -6.39 8.25
CA TRP A 273 -13.55 -5.29 8.91
C TRP A 273 -14.09 -3.89 8.60
N MET A 274 -14.90 -3.74 7.56
CA MET A 274 -15.49 -2.50 7.07
C MET A 274 -16.91 -2.24 7.62
N LYS A 275 -17.57 -3.26 8.19
CA LYS A 275 -18.94 -3.15 8.72
C LYS A 275 -18.98 -2.33 10.01
N ALA A 276 -20.15 -1.74 10.29
CA ALA A 276 -20.40 -0.98 11.52
C ALA A 276 -20.21 -1.83 12.79
N GLY A 277 -20.65 -3.09 12.76
CA GLY A 277 -20.60 -4.00 13.91
C GLY A 277 -19.26 -4.74 14.11
N PHE A 278 -18.23 -4.43 13.33
CA PHE A 278 -16.91 -5.05 13.51
C PHE A 278 -16.25 -4.56 14.80
N ASP A 279 -15.75 -5.50 15.63
CA ASP A 279 -15.06 -5.19 16.87
C ASP A 279 -13.58 -4.87 16.61
N ASP A 280 -13.28 -3.57 16.54
CA ASP A 280 -11.93 -3.02 16.46
C ASP A 280 -11.38 -2.62 17.84
N GLY A 281 -11.99 -3.08 18.94
CA GLY A 281 -11.61 -2.71 20.31
C GLY A 281 -10.14 -2.98 20.61
N ASN A 282 -9.60 -4.06 20.06
CA ASN A 282 -8.18 -4.44 20.20
C ASN A 282 -7.24 -3.74 19.22
N TRP A 283 -7.73 -3.03 18.20
CA TRP A 283 -6.85 -2.35 17.24
C TRP A 283 -6.12 -1.17 17.91
N PRO A 284 -4.85 -0.92 17.55
CA PRO A 284 -4.13 0.28 17.94
C PRO A 284 -4.88 1.55 17.52
N LYS A 285 -4.67 2.61 18.30
CA LYS A 285 -4.98 3.97 17.84
C LYS A 285 -4.05 4.35 16.68
N ALA A 286 -4.54 5.21 15.80
CA ALA A 286 -3.73 5.82 14.77
C ALA A 286 -2.58 6.63 15.37
N THR A 287 -1.43 6.61 14.68
CA THR A 287 -0.34 7.54 14.95
C THR A 287 -0.51 8.75 14.05
N THR A 288 -0.28 9.95 14.59
CA THR A 288 -0.40 11.20 13.85
C THR A 288 0.95 11.69 13.37
N PHE A 289 0.98 12.25 12.16
CA PHE A 289 2.19 12.70 11.48
C PHE A 289 2.02 14.15 11.02
N THR A 290 3.13 14.90 11.01
CA THR A 290 3.12 16.29 10.54
C THR A 290 3.19 16.37 9.03
N ASN A 291 2.72 17.47 8.42
CA ASN A 291 2.86 17.75 6.98
C ASN A 291 4.30 17.60 6.47
N LYS A 292 5.28 18.01 7.28
CA LYS A 292 6.70 17.85 6.98
C LYS A 292 7.16 16.39 6.95
N ALA A 293 6.57 15.53 7.78
CA ALA A 293 6.91 14.11 7.84
C ALA A 293 6.45 13.39 6.56
N ILE A 294 5.26 13.74 6.06
CA ILE A 294 4.66 13.21 4.81
C ILE A 294 5.20 13.93 3.55
N GLY A 295 5.88 15.06 3.74
CA GLY A 295 6.46 15.84 2.64
C GLY A 295 5.43 16.43 1.67
N VAL A 296 4.32 17.01 2.17
CA VAL A 296 3.23 17.53 1.33
C VAL A 296 3.39 18.98 0.85
N ASP A 297 4.44 19.68 1.27
CA ASP A 297 4.66 21.12 1.02
C ASP A 297 4.74 21.49 -0.48
N ASN A 298 4.92 20.51 -1.36
CA ASN A 298 5.02 20.68 -2.81
C ASN A 298 3.95 19.92 -3.60
N LYS A 299 2.87 19.45 -2.94
CA LYS A 299 1.81 18.64 -3.55
C LYS A 299 0.54 19.50 -3.72
N PRO A 300 0.20 19.99 -4.93
CA PRO A 300 -1.00 20.82 -5.15
C PRO A 300 -2.31 20.17 -4.66
N ALA A 301 -2.39 18.84 -4.76
CA ALA A 301 -3.49 18.05 -4.22
C ALA A 301 -3.75 18.25 -2.72
N TYR A 302 -2.75 18.72 -1.97
CA TYR A 302 -2.87 19.14 -0.57
C TYR A 302 -2.82 20.67 -0.44
N THR A 303 -1.80 21.33 -1.00
CA THR A 303 -1.50 22.74 -0.72
C THR A 303 -2.56 23.71 -1.22
N ASN A 304 -3.32 23.36 -2.26
CA ASN A 304 -4.43 24.19 -2.76
C ASN A 304 -5.66 24.13 -1.83
N PHE A 305 -5.73 23.14 -0.94
CA PHE A 305 -6.90 22.83 -0.11
C PHE A 305 -6.56 22.86 1.39
N THR A 306 -5.65 23.76 1.78
CA THR A 306 -5.30 23.97 3.20
C THR A 306 -6.47 24.53 4.01
N ASP A 307 -7.46 25.15 3.36
CA ASP A 307 -8.75 25.51 3.97
C ASP A 307 -9.61 24.29 4.37
N ILE A 308 -9.26 23.10 3.87
CA ILE A 308 -9.88 21.84 4.23
C ILE A 308 -8.95 21.04 5.14
N PHE A 309 -7.73 20.72 4.68
CA PHE A 309 -6.87 19.77 5.37
C PHE A 309 -6.04 20.38 6.51
N ASP A 310 -5.76 21.69 6.48
CA ASP A 310 -4.90 22.42 7.44
C ASP A 310 -5.67 23.64 8.01
N ASP A 311 -6.99 23.47 8.22
CA ASP A 311 -7.86 24.53 8.73
C ASP A 311 -7.55 24.78 10.21
N LYS A 312 -7.20 26.02 10.58
CA LYS A 312 -6.84 26.37 11.97
C LYS A 312 -7.93 26.06 13.01
N GLY A 313 -9.20 26.01 12.59
CA GLY A 313 -10.32 25.70 13.47
C GLY A 313 -10.58 24.20 13.62
N ASN A 314 -10.25 23.40 12.60
CA ASN A 314 -10.50 21.97 12.51
C ASN A 314 -9.35 21.26 11.80
N ASP A 315 -8.15 21.41 12.35
CA ASP A 315 -6.90 20.94 11.75
C ASP A 315 -6.88 19.41 11.71
N ALA A 316 -6.89 18.85 10.51
CA ALA A 316 -6.90 17.41 10.31
C ALA A 316 -5.47 16.91 10.27
N GLN A 317 -5.19 15.86 11.02
CA GLN A 317 -3.84 15.30 11.11
C GLN A 317 -3.70 14.15 10.12
N PHE A 318 -2.53 14.04 9.50
CA PHE A 318 -2.17 12.81 8.80
C PHE A 318 -2.14 11.66 9.79
N ILE A 319 -2.80 10.57 9.45
CA ILE A 319 -2.85 9.35 10.25
C ILE A 319 -2.27 8.17 9.49
N TRP A 320 -1.68 7.25 10.25
CA TRP A 320 -1.27 5.93 9.78
C TRP A 320 -1.23 4.92 10.94
N SER A 321 -0.72 3.71 10.69
CA SER A 321 -0.30 2.78 11.75
C SER A 321 0.98 3.28 12.44
N THR A 322 1.73 2.40 13.11
CA THR A 322 2.88 2.80 13.92
C THR A 322 4.11 3.24 13.11
N ASN A 323 4.16 2.97 11.81
CA ASN A 323 5.28 3.35 10.96
C ASN A 323 4.80 3.80 9.58
N VAL A 324 4.83 5.10 9.31
CA VAL A 324 4.43 5.68 8.03
C VAL A 324 5.33 5.30 6.86
N VAL A 325 6.55 4.83 7.11
CA VAL A 325 7.55 4.55 6.06
C VAL A 325 7.57 3.07 5.66
N LEU A 326 7.19 2.16 6.56
CA LEU A 326 7.32 0.72 6.31
C LEU A 326 5.99 -0.02 6.28
N ASP A 327 4.90 0.55 6.79
CA ASP A 327 3.61 -0.10 6.77
C ASP A 327 2.89 0.26 5.46
N ASN A 328 2.81 -0.67 4.51
CA ASN A 328 2.37 -0.42 3.14
C ASN A 328 0.88 -0.72 2.89
N GLU A 329 0.25 -1.58 3.71
CA GLU A 329 -1.21 -1.77 3.70
C GLU A 329 -1.74 -1.52 5.10
N VAL A 330 -2.62 -0.54 5.27
CA VAL A 330 -3.19 -0.16 6.57
C VAL A 330 -4.70 -0.07 6.48
N LEU A 331 -5.40 -0.63 7.47
CA LEU A 331 -6.83 -0.40 7.65
C LEU A 331 -7.04 0.61 8.77
N VAL A 332 -7.88 1.62 8.52
CA VAL A 332 -8.29 2.61 9.53
C VAL A 332 -9.79 2.64 9.72
N ARG A 333 -10.23 2.93 10.96
CA ARG A 333 -11.65 2.96 11.32
C ARG A 333 -11.97 4.09 12.31
N TYR A 334 -13.14 4.69 12.16
CA TYR A 334 -13.68 5.68 13.10
C TYR A 334 -15.21 5.69 13.06
N THR A 335 -15.84 5.87 14.22
CA THR A 335 -17.30 5.99 14.30
C THR A 335 -17.69 7.42 14.62
N VAL A 336 -18.37 8.05 13.67
CA VAL A 336 -18.99 9.37 13.83
C VAL A 336 -20.25 9.20 14.68
N LYS A 337 -20.34 9.97 15.76
CA LYS A 337 -21.41 9.88 16.76
C LYS A 337 -22.59 10.79 16.44
#